data_AF-A0A2G2D0R7-F1
#
_entry.id   AF-A0A2G2D0R7-F1
#
_cell.length_a   1.000
_cell.length_b   1.000
_cell.length_c   1.000
_cell.angle_alpha   90.00
_cell.angle_beta   90.00
_cell.angle_gamma   90.00
#
_symmetry.space_group_name_H-M   'P 1'
#
loop_
_entity.id
_entity.type
_entity.pdbx_description
1 polymer ?
#
loop_
_entity_poly.entity_id
_entity_poly.type
_entity_poly.pdbx_seq_one_letter_code
_entity_poly.pdbx_strand_id
1 'polypeptide(L)'
;MRKISTISFITTITLILASCGGTSIPPNPINELMESLPKKGSYTITLDDMDLKGDQYEHKYKIYQIESDSTVTISYSKRIKVSDDFFMLHENDMGMEVVSRTDKGAINSLISPPGFTNFVGNKNFGEWKEFYLDTVNVVGYEDSTFWVFNETNSTLASELGIQGLNISLQEYRTFQEDYLFNRPFYGPKTATDSTKYGTRSPHRVRYYPFFYSRRASNRNFYKRYSSSSTGSRGGGGFGK
;
A
#
# COMPACT_ATOMS: atom_id res chain seq x y z
N MET A 1 73.14 -3.97 21.22
CA MET A 1 72.02 -3.50 20.37
C MET A 1 71.10 -4.68 20.12
N ARG A 2 69.88 -4.68 20.69
CA ARG A 2 68.91 -5.79 20.62
C ARG A 2 67.86 -5.48 19.54
N LYS A 3 67.72 -6.37 18.56
CA LYS A 3 66.60 -6.37 17.60
C LYS A 3 65.38 -6.98 18.31
N ILE A 4 64.32 -6.20 18.50
CA ILE A 4 63.03 -6.72 18.99
C ILE A 4 62.01 -6.64 17.86
N SER A 5 61.44 -7.82 17.62
CA SER A 5 60.35 -8.19 16.72
C SER A 5 59.24 -7.14 16.61
N THR A 6 59.07 -6.60 15.40
CA THR A 6 57.96 -5.73 14.99
C THR A 6 57.06 -6.46 13.97
N ILE A 7 56.85 -7.77 14.16
CA ILE A 7 55.99 -8.61 13.30
C ILE A 7 54.90 -9.27 14.15
N SER A 8 54.19 -8.48 14.98
CA SER A 8 53.08 -9.04 15.78
C SER A 8 51.90 -8.10 15.98
N PHE A 9 51.84 -6.95 15.29
CA PHE A 9 50.74 -5.99 15.48
C PHE A 9 49.88 -5.76 14.23
N ILE A 10 50.33 -6.21 13.06
CA ILE A 10 49.62 -5.98 11.77
C ILE A 10 48.64 -7.12 11.44
N THR A 11 48.79 -8.30 12.05
CA THR A 11 47.95 -9.48 11.76
C THR A 11 46.62 -9.53 12.51
N THR A 12 46.38 -8.63 13.47
CA THR A 12 45.16 -8.65 14.32
C THR A 12 44.06 -7.70 13.83
N ILE A 13 44.37 -6.74 12.94
CA ILE A 13 43.40 -5.74 12.46
C ILE A 13 42.60 -6.22 11.23
N THR A 14 43.07 -7.24 10.50
CA THR A 14 42.38 -7.76 9.31
C THR A 14 41.25 -8.76 9.61
N LEU A 15 41.09 -9.23 10.85
CA LEU A 15 40.04 -10.20 11.20
C LEU A 15 38.69 -9.57 11.59
N ILE A 16 38.59 -8.24 11.72
CA ILE A 16 37.35 -7.57 12.18
C ILE A 16 36.39 -7.26 11.01
N LEU A 17 36.83 -7.40 9.75
CA LEU A 17 36.00 -7.08 8.58
C LEU A 17 35.14 -8.25 8.06
N ALA A 18 35.24 -9.44 8.66
CA ALA A 18 34.50 -10.63 8.22
C ALA A 18 33.24 -10.95 9.07
N SER A 19 32.74 -9.98 9.85
CA SER A 19 31.48 -10.13 10.59
C SER A 19 30.47 -9.06 10.19
N CYS A 20 30.16 -9.01 8.90
CA CYS A 20 28.92 -8.42 8.45
C CYS A 20 27.97 -9.60 8.21
N GLY A 21 27.21 -9.98 9.23
CA GLY A 21 26.06 -10.86 9.09
C GLY A 21 25.01 -10.13 8.25
N GLY A 22 25.22 -10.11 6.93
CA GLY A 22 24.27 -9.54 5.99
C GLY A 22 23.02 -10.40 6.00
N THR A 23 22.00 -9.94 6.71
CA THR A 23 20.64 -10.42 6.48
C THR A 23 20.32 -10.08 5.02
N SER A 24 20.07 -11.11 4.21
CA SER A 24 19.57 -10.91 2.86
C SER A 24 18.30 -10.08 2.99
N ILE A 25 18.30 -8.84 2.50
CA ILE A 25 17.10 -8.02 2.41
C ILE A 25 16.11 -8.87 1.61
N PRO A 26 14.96 -9.26 2.19
CA PRO A 26 13.98 -10.04 1.46
C PRO A 26 13.62 -9.29 0.18
N PRO A 27 13.61 -9.96 -0.98
CA PRO A 27 13.30 -9.32 -2.25
C PRO A 27 11.94 -8.62 -2.16
N ASN A 28 11.80 -7.47 -2.82
CA ASN A 28 10.54 -6.74 -2.86
C ASN A 28 9.50 -7.62 -3.57
N PRO A 29 8.48 -8.14 -2.86
CA PRO A 29 7.52 -9.10 -3.41
C PRO A 29 6.73 -8.51 -4.59
N ILE A 30 6.61 -7.19 -4.64
CA ILE A 30 5.92 -6.49 -5.72
C ILE A 30 6.71 -6.61 -7.04
N ASN A 31 8.05 -6.55 -6.99
CA ASN A 31 8.87 -6.68 -8.19
C ASN A 31 8.70 -8.07 -8.84
N GLU A 32 8.70 -9.12 -8.03
CA GLU A 32 8.47 -10.50 -8.51
C GLU A 32 7.08 -10.64 -9.14
N LEU A 33 6.05 -10.02 -8.55
CA LEU A 33 4.72 -9.98 -9.13
C LEU A 33 4.72 -9.25 -10.47
N MET A 34 5.33 -8.07 -10.56
CA MET A 34 5.42 -7.31 -11.82
C MET A 34 6.14 -8.08 -12.92
N GLU A 35 7.20 -8.82 -12.59
CA GLU A 35 7.94 -9.65 -13.55
C GLU A 35 7.12 -10.85 -14.06
N SER A 36 6.20 -11.36 -13.24
CA SER A 36 5.29 -12.45 -13.64
C SER A 36 4.14 -12.00 -14.55
N LEU A 37 3.89 -10.69 -14.64
CA LEU A 37 2.80 -10.13 -15.43
C LEU A 37 3.23 -9.83 -16.88
N PRO A 38 2.27 -9.80 -17.83
CA PRO A 38 2.56 -9.40 -19.19
C PRO A 38 3.26 -8.05 -19.28
N LYS A 39 4.34 -7.99 -20.07
CA LYS A 39 5.09 -6.75 -20.31
C LYS A 39 4.34 -5.74 -21.19
N LYS A 40 3.17 -6.09 -21.71
CA LYS A 40 2.27 -5.23 -22.48
C LYS A 40 0.90 -5.27 -21.81
N GLY A 41 0.20 -4.13 -21.82
CA GLY A 41 -1.12 -4.00 -21.19
C GLY A 41 -1.08 -3.25 -19.86
N SER A 42 -2.27 -3.03 -19.33
CA SER A 42 -2.50 -2.28 -18.10
C SER A 42 -2.84 -3.25 -16.98
N TYR A 43 -2.37 -2.95 -15.77
CA TYR A 43 -2.75 -3.70 -14.59
C TYR A 43 -2.74 -2.84 -13.34
N THR A 44 -3.47 -3.27 -12.34
CA THR A 44 -3.42 -2.73 -10.97
C THR A 44 -3.14 -3.89 -10.02
N ILE A 45 -2.22 -3.70 -9.08
CA ILE A 45 -1.92 -4.61 -7.98
C ILE A 45 -2.32 -3.91 -6.68
N THR A 46 -3.19 -4.52 -5.90
CA THR A 46 -3.58 -4.02 -4.58
C THR A 46 -3.10 -4.95 -3.46
N LEU A 47 -2.83 -4.38 -2.30
CA LEU A 47 -2.56 -5.16 -1.08
C LEU A 47 -3.87 -5.70 -0.51
N ASP A 48 -4.20 -6.94 -0.84
CA ASP A 48 -5.49 -7.56 -0.50
C ASP A 48 -5.61 -7.88 0.99
N ASP A 49 -4.57 -8.49 1.55
CA ASP A 49 -4.55 -8.98 2.93
C ASP A 49 -3.14 -8.97 3.51
N MET A 50 -3.05 -8.91 4.83
CA MET A 50 -1.82 -8.97 5.60
C MET A 50 -2.00 -9.90 6.78
N ASP A 51 -0.91 -10.54 7.22
CA ASP A 51 -0.97 -11.42 8.37
C ASP A 51 0.38 -11.60 9.07
N LEU A 52 0.32 -12.04 10.32
CA LEU A 52 1.47 -12.57 11.06
C LEU A 52 1.22 -14.05 11.36
N LYS A 53 1.93 -14.92 10.65
CA LYS A 53 1.83 -16.37 10.82
C LYS A 53 3.04 -16.91 11.58
N GLY A 54 2.83 -17.30 12.84
CA GLY A 54 3.94 -17.54 13.77
C GLY A 54 4.72 -16.24 13.96
N ASP A 55 6.01 -16.25 13.62
CA ASP A 55 6.87 -15.07 13.64
C ASP A 55 7.18 -14.51 12.24
N GLN A 56 6.39 -14.84 11.22
CA GLN A 56 6.62 -14.40 9.84
C GLN A 56 5.48 -13.52 9.33
N TYR A 57 5.82 -12.31 8.91
CA TYR A 57 4.87 -11.45 8.20
C TYR A 57 4.63 -11.96 6.77
N GLU A 58 3.37 -11.94 6.37
CA GLU A 58 2.91 -12.35 5.04
C GLU A 58 1.99 -11.30 4.43
N HIS A 59 2.18 -11.01 3.15
CA HIS A 59 1.27 -10.21 2.34
C HIS A 59 0.54 -11.10 1.31
N LYS A 60 -0.67 -10.69 0.95
CA LYS A 60 -1.41 -11.24 -0.19
C LYS A 60 -1.84 -10.08 -1.08
N TYR A 61 -1.71 -10.26 -2.38
CA TYR A 61 -2.03 -9.25 -3.38
C TYR A 61 -3.17 -9.70 -4.27
N LYS A 62 -3.92 -8.72 -4.75
CA LYS A 62 -4.96 -8.91 -5.76
C LYS A 62 -4.57 -8.14 -7.01
N ILE A 63 -4.72 -8.78 -8.15
CA ILE A 63 -4.20 -8.31 -9.44
C ILE A 63 -5.38 -8.18 -10.39
N TYR A 64 -5.50 -7.00 -11.00
CA TYR A 64 -6.49 -6.67 -12.00
C TYR A 64 -5.76 -6.42 -13.31
N GLN A 65 -5.89 -7.32 -14.27
CA GLN A 65 -5.30 -7.18 -15.62
C GLN A 65 -6.40 -6.72 -16.58
N ILE A 66 -6.14 -5.64 -17.31
CA ILE A 66 -7.09 -5.09 -18.27
C ILE A 66 -6.76 -5.67 -19.65
N GLU A 67 -7.59 -6.60 -20.11
CA GLU A 67 -7.38 -7.34 -21.36
C GLU A 67 -7.84 -6.54 -22.59
N SER A 68 -8.90 -5.76 -22.41
CA SER A 68 -9.52 -4.90 -23.41
C SER A 68 -10.25 -3.75 -22.74
N ASP A 69 -10.86 -2.86 -23.51
CA ASP A 69 -11.47 -1.61 -23.04
C ASP A 69 -12.32 -1.77 -21.77
N SER A 70 -13.06 -2.87 -21.62
CA SER A 70 -13.93 -3.12 -20.45
C SER A 70 -13.75 -4.49 -19.77
N THR A 71 -12.81 -5.32 -20.23
CA THR A 71 -12.64 -6.68 -19.67
C THR A 71 -11.46 -6.72 -18.69
N VAL A 72 -11.73 -7.21 -17.48
CA VAL A 72 -10.74 -7.30 -16.40
C VAL A 72 -10.60 -8.75 -15.92
N THR A 73 -9.40 -9.30 -16.04
CA THR A 73 -9.04 -10.56 -15.39
C THR A 73 -8.60 -10.27 -13.97
N ILE A 74 -9.22 -10.92 -12.99
CA ILE A 74 -8.90 -10.76 -11.57
C ILE A 74 -8.23 -12.04 -11.07
N SER A 75 -7.07 -11.90 -10.46
CA SER A 75 -6.35 -13.00 -9.84
C SER A 75 -5.76 -12.60 -8.49
N TYR A 76 -5.29 -13.59 -7.73
CA TYR A 76 -4.70 -13.39 -6.41
C TYR A 76 -3.31 -14.02 -6.36
N SER A 77 -2.38 -13.34 -5.69
CA SER A 77 -1.11 -13.95 -5.36
C SER A 77 -1.31 -15.04 -4.30
N LYS A 78 -0.34 -15.95 -4.20
CA LYS A 78 -0.13 -16.71 -2.96
C LYS A 78 0.24 -15.74 -1.83
N ARG A 79 0.18 -16.19 -0.59
CA ARG A 79 0.78 -15.44 0.52
C ARG A 79 2.30 -15.43 0.38
N ILE A 80 2.89 -14.25 0.39
CA ILE A 80 4.32 -14.03 0.21
C ILE A 80 4.89 -13.53 1.53
N LYS A 81 5.98 -14.16 1.97
CA LYS A 81 6.71 -13.72 3.16
C LYS A 81 7.39 -12.40 2.89
N VAL A 82 7.28 -11.45 3.82
CA VAL A 82 7.90 -10.12 3.70
C VAL A 82 8.82 -9.85 4.89
N SER A 83 9.75 -8.91 4.74
CA SER A 83 10.52 -8.42 5.88
C SER A 83 9.63 -7.66 6.86
N ASP A 84 10.09 -7.56 8.10
CA ASP A 84 9.41 -6.73 9.11
C ASP A 84 9.36 -5.26 8.68
N ASP A 85 10.43 -4.73 8.07
CA ASP A 85 10.46 -3.34 7.55
C ASP A 85 9.43 -3.13 6.42
N PHE A 86 9.33 -4.08 5.49
CA PHE A 86 8.39 -3.98 4.37
C PHE A 86 6.93 -4.07 4.86
N PHE A 87 6.67 -4.92 5.86
CA PHE A 87 5.37 -5.00 6.50
C PHE A 87 5.00 -3.68 7.18
N MET A 88 5.92 -3.11 7.97
CA MET A 88 5.68 -1.85 8.67
C MET A 88 5.49 -0.68 7.71
N LEU A 89 6.23 -0.66 6.59
CA LEU A 89 6.07 0.36 5.56
C LEU A 89 4.66 0.35 4.97
N HIS A 90 4.08 -0.83 4.77
CA HIS A 90 2.78 -1.02 4.13
C HIS A 90 1.63 -1.31 5.10
N GLU A 91 1.84 -1.14 6.42
CA GLU A 91 0.83 -1.49 7.43
C GLU A 91 -0.50 -0.75 7.23
N ASN A 92 -0.43 0.45 6.62
CA ASN A 92 -1.57 1.34 6.41
C ASN A 92 -2.18 1.19 5.00
N ASP A 93 -1.62 0.31 4.18
CA ASP A 93 -1.89 0.26 2.74
C ASP A 93 -2.83 -0.88 2.36
N MET A 94 -3.45 -1.56 3.33
CA MET A 94 -4.38 -2.64 3.03
C MET A 94 -5.57 -2.10 2.23
N GLY A 95 -5.77 -2.71 1.06
CA GLY A 95 -6.78 -2.32 0.09
C GLY A 95 -6.34 -1.26 -0.89
N MET A 96 -5.13 -0.72 -0.76
CA MET A 96 -4.60 0.29 -1.67
C MET A 96 -3.95 -0.34 -2.89
N GLU A 97 -3.90 0.39 -3.99
CA GLU A 97 -2.97 0.11 -5.09
C GLU A 97 -1.55 0.30 -4.55
N VAL A 98 -0.74 -0.74 -4.70
CA VAL A 98 0.70 -0.68 -4.38
C VAL A 98 1.53 -0.45 -5.64
N VAL A 99 1.06 -0.99 -6.76
CA VAL A 99 1.60 -0.72 -8.09
C VAL A 99 0.48 -0.77 -9.12
N SER A 100 0.58 0.08 -10.13
CA SER A 100 -0.24 0.00 -11.32
C SER A 100 0.59 0.34 -12.56
N ARG A 101 0.12 -0.15 -13.70
CA ARG A 101 0.67 0.15 -15.01
C ARG A 101 -0.47 0.59 -15.93
N THR A 102 -0.28 1.72 -16.61
CA THR A 102 -1.23 2.23 -17.60
C THR A 102 -1.00 1.60 -18.97
N ASP A 103 -1.96 1.80 -19.86
CA ASP A 103 -1.93 1.34 -21.26
C ASP A 103 -0.73 1.90 -22.04
N LYS A 104 -0.34 3.14 -21.73
CA LYS A 104 0.85 3.83 -22.24
C LYS A 104 2.16 3.29 -21.65
N GLY A 105 2.08 2.35 -20.70
CA GLY A 105 3.22 1.71 -20.07
C GLY A 105 3.84 2.49 -18.91
N ALA A 106 3.21 3.58 -18.45
CA ALA A 106 3.67 4.28 -17.26
C ALA A 106 3.39 3.40 -16.02
N ILE A 107 4.41 3.25 -15.17
CA ILE A 107 4.31 2.50 -13.92
C ILE A 107 4.15 3.51 -12.78
N ASN A 108 3.11 3.33 -11.98
CA ASN A 108 2.90 4.02 -10.73
C ASN A 108 3.21 3.05 -9.58
N SER A 109 4.09 3.44 -8.66
CA SER A 109 4.42 2.69 -7.44
C SER A 109 4.08 3.47 -6.17
N LEU A 110 3.30 4.55 -6.30
CA LEU A 110 2.78 5.33 -5.20
C LEU A 110 1.50 4.67 -4.66
N ILE A 111 1.39 4.63 -3.34
CA ILE A 111 0.21 4.10 -2.68
C ILE A 111 -0.99 4.98 -3.01
N SER A 112 -1.98 4.38 -3.66
CA SER A 112 -3.14 5.09 -4.21
C SER A 112 -4.43 4.33 -3.90
N PRO A 113 -5.59 5.00 -3.85
CA PRO A 113 -6.84 4.29 -3.60
C PRO A 113 -7.12 3.25 -4.69
N PRO A 114 -7.70 2.09 -4.35
CA PRO A 114 -7.97 1.03 -5.30
C PRO A 114 -8.86 1.54 -6.43
N GLY A 115 -8.40 1.40 -7.67
CA GLY A 115 -9.14 1.76 -8.86
C GLY A 115 -8.67 3.05 -9.52
N PHE A 116 -7.96 3.93 -8.80
CA PHE A 116 -7.77 5.32 -9.22
C PHE A 116 -6.84 5.46 -10.42
N THR A 117 -5.86 4.57 -10.61
CA THR A 117 -4.95 4.70 -11.75
C THR A 117 -5.61 4.32 -13.08
N ASN A 118 -6.38 3.23 -13.11
CA ASN A 118 -6.81 2.61 -14.37
C ASN A 118 -8.34 2.59 -14.60
N PHE A 119 -9.13 2.69 -13.54
CA PHE A 119 -10.57 2.45 -13.60
C PHE A 119 -11.41 3.70 -13.34
N VAL A 120 -11.16 4.41 -12.23
CA VAL A 120 -11.84 5.67 -11.92
C VAL A 120 -11.38 6.73 -12.91
N GLY A 121 -12.33 7.46 -13.50
CA GLY A 121 -12.07 8.45 -14.54
C GLY A 121 -11.93 7.86 -15.95
N ASN A 122 -11.90 6.54 -16.10
CA ASN A 122 -11.85 5.87 -17.40
C ASN A 122 -13.25 5.53 -17.92
N LYS A 123 -13.67 6.19 -19.00
CA LYS A 123 -15.01 6.08 -19.61
C LYS A 123 -15.46 4.67 -19.97
N ASN A 124 -14.52 3.74 -20.15
CA ASN A 124 -14.87 2.36 -20.46
C ASN A 124 -15.42 1.61 -19.23
N PHE A 125 -15.07 2.07 -18.02
CA PHE A 125 -15.45 1.44 -16.76
C PHE A 125 -16.59 2.16 -16.04
N GLY A 126 -16.85 3.42 -16.37
CA GLY A 126 -17.86 4.23 -15.69
C GLY A 126 -17.97 5.64 -16.25
N GLU A 127 -18.73 6.47 -15.56
CA GLU A 127 -18.91 7.87 -15.87
C GLU A 127 -19.06 8.72 -14.61
N TRP A 128 -18.74 10.01 -14.74
CA TRP A 128 -18.99 11.01 -13.70
C TRP A 128 -20.45 11.45 -13.77
N LYS A 129 -21.21 11.23 -12.69
CA LYS A 129 -22.63 11.63 -12.58
C LYS A 129 -22.79 12.73 -11.56
N GLU A 130 -23.52 13.75 -11.94
CA GLU A 130 -23.88 14.84 -11.04
C GLU A 130 -25.15 14.50 -10.25
N PHE A 131 -25.11 14.74 -8.95
CA PHE A 131 -26.22 14.53 -8.03
C PHE A 131 -26.52 15.85 -7.33
N TYR A 132 -27.52 16.57 -7.85
CA TYR A 132 -28.02 17.78 -7.22
C TYR A 132 -28.90 17.40 -6.01
N LEU A 133 -28.57 17.93 -4.83
CA LEU A 133 -29.47 17.94 -3.70
C LEU A 133 -30.37 19.17 -3.79
N ASP A 134 -31.70 18.97 -3.73
CA ASP A 134 -32.75 19.99 -3.86
C ASP A 134 -32.86 20.94 -2.64
N THR A 135 -31.77 21.30 -1.96
CA THR A 135 -31.86 22.22 -0.80
C THR A 135 -30.61 23.06 -0.54
N VAL A 136 -30.81 24.38 -0.65
CA VAL A 136 -30.26 25.57 0.06
C VAL A 136 -28.74 25.75 0.21
N ASN A 137 -27.90 24.71 0.15
CA ASN A 137 -26.45 24.83 0.17
C ASN A 137 -25.89 24.60 -1.22
N VAL A 138 -25.34 25.64 -1.84
CA VAL A 138 -24.62 25.53 -3.12
C VAL A 138 -23.35 24.71 -2.86
N VAL A 139 -23.41 23.42 -3.12
CA VAL A 139 -22.24 22.56 -3.19
C VAL A 139 -21.60 22.75 -4.57
N GLY A 140 -20.28 22.83 -4.65
CA GLY A 140 -19.58 22.99 -5.93
C GLY A 140 -19.79 21.78 -6.84
N TYR A 141 -19.74 21.99 -8.17
CA TYR A 141 -19.90 20.94 -9.19
C TYR A 141 -19.05 19.69 -8.92
N GLU A 142 -17.82 19.88 -8.45
CA GLU A 142 -16.87 18.78 -8.24
C GLU A 142 -17.18 17.95 -6.99
N ASP A 143 -17.90 18.55 -6.04
CA ASP A 143 -18.36 17.91 -4.81
C ASP A 143 -19.73 17.23 -4.99
N SER A 144 -20.54 17.68 -5.96
CA SER A 144 -21.81 17.06 -6.36
C SER A 144 -21.65 15.99 -7.45
N THR A 145 -20.46 15.83 -8.02
CA THR A 145 -20.19 14.87 -9.10
C THR A 145 -19.44 13.64 -8.58
N PHE A 146 -20.00 12.45 -8.78
CA PHE A 146 -19.45 11.18 -8.29
C PHE A 146 -19.21 10.17 -9.41
N TRP A 147 -18.17 9.36 -9.25
CA TRP A 147 -17.88 8.25 -10.17
C TRP A 147 -18.90 7.13 -10.01
N VAL A 148 -19.46 6.67 -11.14
CA VAL A 148 -20.39 5.55 -11.18
C VAL A 148 -19.88 4.53 -12.19
N PHE A 149 -19.62 3.30 -11.72
CA PHE A 149 -19.23 2.20 -12.60
C PHE A 149 -20.39 1.79 -13.52
N ASN A 150 -20.08 1.43 -14.77
CA ASN A 150 -21.03 0.91 -15.73
C ASN A 150 -21.64 -0.40 -15.24
N GLU A 151 -22.86 -0.74 -15.68
CA GLU A 151 -23.56 -1.97 -15.24
C GLU A 151 -22.75 -3.25 -15.49
N THR A 152 -22.06 -3.31 -16.63
CA THR A 152 -21.17 -4.42 -17.01
C THR A 152 -19.97 -4.58 -16.08
N ASN A 153 -19.59 -3.51 -15.37
CA ASN A 153 -18.50 -3.45 -14.40
C ASN A 153 -19.02 -3.23 -12.97
N SER A 154 -20.30 -3.49 -12.72
CA SER A 154 -20.91 -3.27 -11.39
C SER A 154 -20.26 -4.10 -10.28
N THR A 155 -19.75 -5.29 -10.62
CA THR A 155 -19.00 -6.15 -9.69
C THR A 155 -17.58 -5.62 -9.43
N LEU A 156 -17.00 -4.82 -10.33
CA LEU A 156 -15.64 -4.33 -10.20
C LEU A 156 -15.47 -3.42 -8.97
N ALA A 157 -16.48 -2.62 -8.62
CA ALA A 157 -16.45 -1.83 -7.39
C ALA A 157 -16.38 -2.70 -6.12
N SER A 158 -17.08 -3.82 -6.12
CA SER A 158 -17.02 -4.83 -5.05
C SER A 158 -15.64 -5.51 -5.04
N GLU A 159 -15.13 -5.89 -6.20
CA GLU A 159 -13.81 -6.50 -6.32
C GLU A 159 -12.68 -5.56 -5.88
N LEU A 160 -12.79 -4.26 -6.16
CA LEU A 160 -11.86 -3.21 -5.69
C LEU A 160 -12.04 -2.89 -4.19
N GLY A 161 -13.10 -3.39 -3.55
CA GLY A 161 -13.41 -3.09 -2.15
C GLY A 161 -13.81 -1.62 -1.93
N ILE A 162 -14.42 -0.99 -2.94
CA ILE A 162 -14.90 0.41 -2.90
C ILE A 162 -16.42 0.51 -3.08
N GLN A 163 -17.12 -0.63 -3.14
CA GLN A 163 -18.58 -0.63 -3.20
C GLN A 163 -19.18 0.15 -2.02
N GLY A 164 -20.09 1.08 -2.33
CA GLY A 164 -20.72 1.95 -1.33
C GLY A 164 -19.87 3.15 -0.90
N LEU A 165 -18.67 3.34 -1.45
CA LEU A 165 -17.93 4.59 -1.34
C LEU A 165 -18.32 5.54 -2.48
N ASN A 166 -18.67 6.76 -2.12
CA ASN A 166 -18.85 7.83 -3.11
C ASN A 166 -17.49 8.44 -3.43
N ILE A 167 -16.99 8.25 -4.65
CA ILE A 167 -15.75 8.87 -5.12
C ILE A 167 -16.12 10.17 -5.81
N SER A 168 -15.83 11.33 -5.22
CA SER A 168 -16.12 12.62 -5.85
C SER A 168 -15.08 12.97 -6.91
N LEU A 169 -15.49 13.83 -7.86
CA LEU A 169 -14.59 14.34 -8.88
C LEU A 169 -13.46 15.17 -8.25
N GLN A 170 -13.79 15.99 -7.23
CA GLN A 170 -12.79 16.76 -6.48
C GLN A 170 -11.71 15.85 -5.88
N GLU A 171 -12.10 14.75 -5.25
CA GLU A 171 -11.18 13.80 -4.63
C GLU A 171 -10.26 13.13 -5.67
N TYR A 172 -10.83 12.75 -6.82
CA TYR A 172 -10.04 12.19 -7.90
C TYR A 172 -9.04 13.19 -8.49
N ARG A 173 -9.41 14.47 -8.57
CA ARG A 173 -8.48 15.53 -8.99
C ARG A 173 -7.36 15.75 -7.99
N THR A 174 -7.68 15.76 -6.70
CA THR A 174 -6.65 15.81 -5.65
C THR A 174 -5.69 14.64 -5.73
N PHE A 175 -6.18 13.42 -5.99
CA PHE A 175 -5.32 12.28 -6.29
C PHE A 175 -4.39 12.56 -7.49
N GLN A 176 -4.92 13.07 -8.59
CA GLN A 176 -4.11 13.39 -9.78
C GLN A 176 -3.03 14.43 -9.46
N GLU A 177 -3.33 15.41 -8.62
CA GLU A 177 -2.35 16.39 -8.13
C GLU A 177 -1.29 15.75 -7.25
N ASP A 178 -1.66 14.95 -6.25
CA ASP A 178 -0.72 14.25 -5.38
C ASP A 178 0.19 13.29 -6.14
N TYR A 179 -0.35 12.64 -7.18
CA TYR A 179 0.42 11.84 -8.12
C TYR A 179 1.51 12.68 -8.82
N LEU A 180 1.19 13.90 -9.27
CA LEU A 180 2.20 14.82 -9.83
C LEU A 180 3.27 15.22 -8.82
N PHE A 181 2.93 15.27 -7.53
CA PHE A 181 3.86 15.59 -6.44
C PHE A 181 4.56 14.38 -5.82
N ASN A 182 4.41 13.18 -6.41
CA ASN A 182 4.97 11.92 -5.90
C ASN A 182 4.55 11.60 -4.46
N ARG A 183 3.29 11.80 -4.11
CA ARG A 183 2.75 11.57 -2.77
C ARG A 183 1.75 10.41 -2.74
N PRO A 184 1.83 9.53 -1.73
CA PRO A 184 0.75 8.62 -1.40
C PRO A 184 -0.57 9.36 -1.14
N PHE A 185 -1.68 8.80 -1.61
CA PHE A 185 -3.01 9.37 -1.40
C PHE A 185 -3.95 8.37 -0.73
N TYR A 186 -4.44 8.71 0.46
CA TYR A 186 -5.37 7.86 1.23
C TYR A 186 -6.79 8.41 1.25
N GLY A 187 -7.06 9.43 0.44
CA GLY A 187 -8.33 10.17 0.45
C GLY A 187 -8.47 11.11 1.66
N PRO A 188 -9.63 11.78 1.79
CA PRO A 188 -9.88 12.72 2.86
C PRO A 188 -9.88 12.03 4.22
N LYS A 189 -9.57 12.81 5.27
CA LYS A 189 -9.69 12.35 6.66
C LYS A 189 -11.17 12.20 7.03
N THR A 190 -11.51 11.08 7.64
CA THR A 190 -12.85 10.80 8.18
C THR A 190 -12.91 10.96 9.70
N ALA A 191 -11.76 10.94 10.37
CA ALA A 191 -11.55 11.27 11.79
C ALA A 191 -10.06 11.62 12.02
N THR A 192 -9.65 11.90 13.26
CA THR A 192 -8.27 12.28 13.62
C THR A 192 -7.21 11.33 13.04
N ASP A 193 -7.43 10.02 13.19
CA ASP A 193 -6.49 8.96 12.77
C ASP A 193 -7.06 8.06 11.68
N SER A 194 -8.05 8.56 10.92
CA SER A 194 -8.78 7.75 9.94
C SER A 194 -8.83 8.46 8.59
N THR A 195 -8.55 7.68 7.55
CA THR A 195 -8.56 8.08 6.14
C THR A 195 -9.67 7.35 5.43
N LYS A 196 -10.15 7.89 4.31
CA LYS A 196 -11.21 7.25 3.52
C LYS A 196 -10.79 5.89 2.95
N TYR A 197 -9.52 5.73 2.58
CA TYR A 197 -8.96 4.48 2.06
C TYR A 197 -7.82 3.95 2.94
N GLY A 198 -7.42 2.69 2.71
CA GLY A 198 -6.34 2.01 3.43
C GLY A 198 -6.78 1.32 4.72
N THR A 199 -5.81 0.81 5.48
CA THR A 199 -6.04 0.02 6.70
C THR A 199 -6.74 0.80 7.82
N ARG A 200 -6.70 2.14 7.78
CA ARG A 200 -7.36 3.00 8.78
C ARG A 200 -8.78 3.43 8.37
N SER A 201 -9.25 2.95 7.22
CA SER A 201 -10.58 3.27 6.72
C SER A 201 -11.67 2.51 7.48
N PRO A 202 -12.73 3.20 7.97
CA PRO A 202 -13.87 2.53 8.59
C PRO A 202 -14.61 1.65 7.59
N HIS A 203 -14.57 2.01 6.29
CA HIS A 203 -15.12 1.17 5.22
C HIS A 203 -14.31 -0.12 5.10
N ARG A 204 -12.98 -0.03 5.09
CA ARG A 204 -12.11 -1.22 5.03
C ARG A 204 -12.33 -2.16 6.21
N VAL A 205 -12.56 -1.61 7.42
CA VAL A 205 -12.90 -2.40 8.63
C VAL A 205 -14.15 -3.25 8.40
N ARG A 206 -15.19 -2.70 7.77
CA ARG A 206 -16.45 -3.40 7.50
C ARG A 206 -16.30 -4.43 6.39
N TYR A 207 -15.53 -4.12 5.35
CA TYR A 207 -15.41 -4.95 4.16
C TYR A 207 -14.47 -6.16 4.35
N TYR A 208 -13.49 -6.06 5.27
CA TYR A 208 -12.50 -7.11 5.55
C TYR A 208 -12.48 -7.55 7.02
N PRO A 209 -13.60 -8.01 7.60
CA PRO A 209 -13.72 -8.28 9.04
C PRO A 209 -12.75 -9.36 9.54
N PHE A 210 -12.36 -10.31 8.69
CA PHE A 210 -11.42 -11.37 9.05
C PHE A 210 -10.02 -10.83 9.33
N PHE A 211 -9.53 -9.86 8.56
CA PHE A 211 -8.22 -9.24 8.81
C PHE A 211 -8.21 -8.56 10.18
N TYR A 212 -9.20 -7.72 10.46
CA TYR A 212 -9.26 -6.97 11.72
C TYR A 212 -9.50 -7.89 12.93
N SER A 213 -10.29 -8.96 12.76
CA SER A 213 -10.45 -10.00 13.79
C SER A 213 -9.12 -10.69 14.11
N ARG A 214 -8.32 -11.05 13.09
CA ARG A 214 -6.98 -11.65 13.30
C ARG A 214 -6.00 -10.67 13.93
N ARG A 215 -5.99 -9.42 13.46
CA ARG A 215 -5.15 -8.35 14.01
C ARG A 215 -5.47 -8.08 15.48
N ALA A 216 -6.75 -8.08 15.85
CA ALA A 216 -7.18 -7.85 17.23
C ALA A 216 -6.89 -9.04 18.16
N SER A 217 -7.00 -10.27 17.66
CA SER A 217 -6.74 -11.48 18.48
C SER A 217 -5.25 -11.78 18.65
N ASN A 218 -4.41 -11.36 17.71
CA ASN A 218 -2.97 -11.56 17.78
C ASN A 218 -2.26 -10.44 18.57
N ARG A 219 -1.98 -10.71 19.85
CA ARG A 219 -1.26 -9.77 20.74
C ARG A 219 0.14 -9.39 20.24
N ASN A 220 0.74 -10.20 19.38
CA ASN A 220 2.06 -9.99 18.81
C ASN A 220 2.01 -9.52 17.36
N PHE A 221 0.84 -9.13 16.84
CA PHE A 221 0.68 -8.70 15.44
C PHE A 221 1.71 -7.64 15.06
N TYR A 222 2.04 -6.76 16.01
CA TYR A 222 3.24 -5.94 15.96
C TYR A 222 4.29 -6.57 16.85
N LYS A 223 5.31 -7.17 16.23
CA LYS A 223 6.48 -7.65 16.95
C LYS A 223 7.08 -6.46 17.69
N ARG A 224 7.42 -6.65 18.97
CA ARG A 224 8.19 -5.63 19.70
C ARG A 224 9.55 -5.56 19.03
N TYR A 225 9.82 -4.49 18.28
CA TYR A 225 11.18 -4.14 17.93
C TYR A 225 11.95 -3.97 19.25
N SER A 226 12.74 -4.97 19.65
CA SER A 226 13.76 -4.75 20.66
C SER A 226 14.83 -3.91 19.98
N SER A 227 14.66 -2.58 20.07
CA SER A 227 15.83 -1.74 19.95
C SER A 227 16.76 -2.17 21.07
N SER A 228 17.80 -2.90 20.71
CA SER A 228 18.99 -2.99 21.53
C SER A 228 19.60 -1.59 21.53
N SER A 229 19.00 -0.70 22.33
CA SER A 229 19.56 0.59 22.69
C SER A 229 20.77 0.30 23.57
N THR A 230 21.89 0.00 22.94
CA THR A 230 23.21 0.18 23.53
C THR A 230 23.50 1.68 23.56
N GLY A 231 23.30 2.28 24.74
CA GLY A 231 24.04 3.49 25.12
C GLY A 231 23.23 4.79 25.17
N SER A 232 22.77 5.10 26.39
CA SER A 232 22.83 6.41 27.05
C SER A 232 22.96 7.66 26.17
N ARG A 233 21.89 8.45 26.11
CA ARG A 233 21.91 9.91 26.32
C ARG A 233 20.49 10.38 26.62
N GLY A 234 20.32 10.95 27.81
CA GLY A 234 19.02 11.31 28.36
C GLY A 234 18.36 12.51 27.72
N GLY A 235 17.12 12.76 28.12
CA GLY A 235 16.49 14.07 28.01
C GLY A 235 15.02 14.04 27.63
N GLY A 236 14.17 14.33 28.62
CA GLY A 236 12.96 15.11 28.41
C GLY A 236 11.69 14.33 28.04
N GLY A 237 10.87 14.08 29.05
CA GLY A 237 9.50 13.60 28.86
C GLY A 237 8.54 14.71 28.42
N PHE A 238 7.41 14.28 27.88
CA PHE A 238 6.13 14.98 27.81
C PHE A 238 5.06 13.86 27.83
N GLY A 239 4.03 13.82 28.67
CA GLY A 239 3.47 14.86 29.53
C GLY A 239 2.08 15.27 29.04
N LYS A 240 1.08 14.44 29.37
CA LYS A 240 -0.39 14.63 29.35
C LYS A 240 -1.10 14.90 28.02
#